data_AF-A0A2A2L749-F1
#
_entry.id   AF-A0A2A2L749-F1
#
_cell.length_a   1.000
_cell.length_b   1.000
_cell.length_c   1.000
_cell.angle_alpha   90.00
_cell.angle_beta   90.00
_cell.angle_gamma   90.00
#
_symmetry.space_group_name_H-M   'P 1'
#
loop_
_entity.id
_entity.type
_entity.pdbx_description
1 polymer ?
#
loop_
_entity_poly.entity_id
_entity_poly.type
_entity_poly.pdbx_seq_one_letter_code
_entity_poly.pdbx_strand_id
1 'polypeptide(L)'
;MWLHFGSSIFALLLLLTSLTVASENRLRFQRQSGLTLTKWPSNTVNYYFDGLSSSQKAIVTRVMLDTIKAATCLNFVESSSATDRIRIYSDPTTKWCESSDYGYAGGQQGISFGSKCLYDGLFAKALLHALGFYRMEVRSDRDDWVTFSTNDVDPALRDGLAKLDASTSGNPLIYNFGSVVHSSYDMYAYDGTTDYPMMAQLDQYYLSMGAGIITSYDLDMINLYYDCYSGCTNTSSMCQMEGNLNTRTCSECSCPLGFGGVVCETNADEGQTLTATDEWQDLVLSVTGPATLDTPGAYAFDSAVIVTPPGYNFIQFRPTNFAAECPYCTPGCRDFGLEIKYRNHPQRTSPRVCCNEFTGSTFSSRNDRTSIVLYSSTIDVSATIQYRASATNTTALPTLPPYEVQTCQSETCNLFPLPDEVCAVLMIDQSIVLPILDYLSDPIALVQIFLANGTCSDDSSGIEHGMIYTMVCSGVSGAAGFFSSFVGMFGATDYIDQAEFYVTTFQIAFNTVHQSVQAGVEAVTPEMCPDWVAEDVTTTASP
;
A
#
# COMPACT_ATOMS: atom_id res chain seq x y z
N MET A 1 66.45 37.01 32.71
CA MET A 1 65.17 37.15 33.44
C MET A 1 64.22 37.91 32.52
N TRP A 2 63.58 37.32 31.49
CA TRP A 2 63.18 35.91 31.27
C TRP A 2 62.29 35.33 32.38
N LEU A 3 61.27 34.58 31.96
CA LEU A 3 60.20 33.96 32.76
C LEU A 3 59.23 34.97 33.41
N HIS A 4 58.06 35.20 32.77
CA HIS A 4 56.74 35.11 33.43
C HIS A 4 55.53 35.26 32.48
N PHE A 5 55.67 35.89 31.31
CA PHE A 5 54.54 36.12 30.37
C PHE A 5 54.16 34.92 29.47
N GLY A 6 54.68 33.71 29.73
CA GLY A 6 54.46 32.54 28.86
C GLY A 6 53.20 31.70 29.16
N SER A 7 52.77 31.62 30.42
CA SER A 7 51.84 30.55 30.85
C SER A 7 50.37 30.81 30.52
N SER A 8 49.90 32.07 30.59
CA SER A 8 48.47 32.38 30.44
C SER A 8 47.96 32.26 29.00
N ILE A 9 48.80 32.56 28.01
CA ILE A 9 48.44 32.45 26.59
C ILE A 9 48.43 30.98 26.15
N PHE A 10 49.38 30.17 26.61
CA PHE A 10 49.39 28.72 26.33
C PHE A 10 48.19 27.99 26.94
N ALA A 11 47.76 28.36 28.15
CA ALA A 11 46.55 27.81 28.77
C ALA A 11 45.29 28.14 27.94
N LEU A 12 45.17 29.37 27.43
CA LEU A 12 44.03 29.77 26.61
C LEU A 12 44.03 29.10 25.23
N LEU A 13 45.21 28.94 24.61
CA LEU A 13 45.35 28.19 23.36
C LEU A 13 44.98 26.71 23.53
N LEU A 14 45.44 26.07 24.60
CA LEU A 14 45.10 24.67 24.91
C LEU A 14 43.59 24.48 25.13
N LEU A 15 42.95 25.39 25.87
CA LEU A 15 41.49 25.39 26.05
C LEU A 15 40.75 25.57 24.72
N LEU A 16 41.19 26.46 23.85
CA LEU A 16 40.59 26.65 22.52
C LEU A 16 40.81 25.42 21.60
N THR A 17 41.98 24.79 21.61
CA THR A 17 42.20 23.53 20.86
C THR A 17 41.42 22.35 21.41
N SER A 18 41.03 22.36 22.69
CA SER A 18 40.18 21.34 23.30
C SER A 18 38.69 21.49 22.95
N LEU A 19 38.29 22.60 22.31
CA LEU A 19 36.91 22.89 21.91
C LEU A 19 36.65 22.78 20.40
N THR A 20 37.68 22.53 19.58
CA THR A 20 37.57 22.38 18.12
C THR A 20 37.81 20.96 17.61
N VAL A 21 37.99 19.97 18.49
CA VAL A 21 38.19 18.54 18.13
C VAL A 21 37.22 17.65 18.92
N ALA A 22 35.92 17.91 18.74
CA ALA A 22 34.84 17.17 19.42
C ALA A 22 33.55 16.97 18.60
N SER A 23 33.53 17.38 17.32
CA SER A 23 32.34 17.33 16.44
C SER A 23 32.42 16.32 15.30
N GLU A 24 33.48 15.52 15.22
CA GLU A 24 33.63 14.44 14.23
C GLU A 24 33.88 13.10 14.94
N ASN A 25 33.40 12.01 14.33
CA ASN A 25 33.57 10.63 14.78
C ASN A 25 33.02 10.28 16.19
N ARG A 26 31.77 10.66 16.45
CA ARG A 26 30.84 9.85 17.28
C ARG A 26 29.57 9.48 16.51
N LEU A 27 29.71 8.59 15.53
CA LEU A 27 28.58 7.82 15.00
C LEU A 27 27.99 6.96 16.14
N ARG A 28 26.85 7.38 16.69
CA ARG A 28 26.26 6.81 17.90
C ARG A 28 25.25 5.71 17.56
N PHE A 29 25.75 4.56 17.09
CA PHE A 29 24.96 3.37 16.71
C PHE A 29 23.91 2.96 17.77
N GLN A 30 22.61 3.13 17.50
CA GLN A 30 21.53 2.74 18.43
C GLN A 30 20.15 2.53 17.73
N ARG A 31 19.46 1.41 17.38
CA ARG A 31 19.62 -0.07 17.20
C ARG A 31 18.43 -0.71 16.39
N GLN A 32 17.16 -0.42 16.75
CA GLN A 32 15.78 -0.82 16.27
C GLN A 32 15.47 -2.28 16.01
N SER A 33 16.35 -2.98 15.31
CA SER A 33 16.46 -4.41 15.53
C SER A 33 16.38 -4.72 17.02
N GLY A 34 15.61 -5.74 17.39
CA GLY A 34 15.49 -6.13 18.78
C GLY A 34 16.82 -6.68 19.29
N LEU A 35 17.44 -5.99 20.25
CA LEU A 35 18.73 -6.38 20.82
C LEU A 35 18.67 -7.66 21.65
N THR A 36 17.48 -7.95 22.17
CA THR A 36 17.17 -9.17 22.91
C THR A 36 16.47 -10.22 22.04
N LEU A 37 16.27 -9.96 20.74
CA LEU A 37 15.71 -10.94 19.81
C LEU A 37 16.82 -11.82 19.23
N THR A 38 16.49 -13.08 18.94
CA THR A 38 17.41 -13.98 18.24
C THR A 38 17.42 -13.66 16.75
N LYS A 39 18.62 -13.64 16.16
CA LYS A 39 18.82 -13.64 14.70
C LYS A 39 18.63 -15.05 14.15
N TRP A 40 18.22 -15.16 12.89
CA TRP A 40 18.21 -16.45 12.19
C TRP A 40 19.62 -17.07 12.10
N PRO A 41 19.82 -18.34 12.50
CA PRO A 41 21.14 -18.97 12.52
C PRO A 41 21.84 -18.95 11.17
N SER A 42 23.16 -18.69 11.17
CA SER A 42 23.98 -18.60 9.95
C SER A 42 23.39 -17.66 8.87
N ASN A 43 22.68 -16.61 9.29
CA ASN A 43 21.96 -15.66 8.45
C ASN A 43 21.06 -16.35 7.39
N THR A 44 20.51 -17.53 7.75
CA THR A 44 19.78 -18.40 6.83
C THR A 44 18.39 -18.71 7.38
N VAL A 45 17.38 -18.39 6.57
CA VAL A 45 15.95 -18.58 6.86
C VAL A 45 15.44 -19.72 5.99
N ASN A 46 15.06 -20.84 6.61
CA ASN A 46 14.30 -21.87 5.90
C ASN A 46 12.83 -21.43 5.82
N TYR A 47 12.14 -21.70 4.73
CA TYR A 47 10.71 -21.43 4.59
C TYR A 47 10.01 -22.52 3.78
N TYR A 48 8.69 -22.55 3.78
CA TYR A 48 7.92 -23.32 2.79
C TYR A 48 6.55 -22.70 2.55
N PHE A 49 5.97 -23.01 1.38
CA PHE A 49 4.63 -22.57 1.00
C PHE A 49 3.56 -23.58 1.43
N ASP A 50 2.47 -23.08 2.01
CA ASP A 50 1.30 -23.88 2.41
C ASP A 50 0.01 -23.20 1.92
N GLY A 51 -0.62 -23.76 0.89
CA GLY A 51 -1.86 -23.23 0.31
C GLY A 51 -1.75 -21.92 -0.50
N LEU A 52 -0.57 -21.32 -0.69
CA LEU A 52 -0.43 -20.06 -1.43
C LEU A 52 -0.80 -20.17 -2.92
N SER A 53 -1.50 -19.16 -3.42
CA SER A 53 -1.75 -18.91 -4.84
C SER A 53 -0.46 -18.55 -5.60
N SER A 54 -0.53 -18.53 -6.93
CA SER A 54 0.58 -18.08 -7.80
C SER A 54 0.93 -16.61 -7.59
N SER A 55 -0.05 -15.73 -7.35
CA SER A 55 0.18 -14.30 -7.09
C SER A 55 0.83 -14.07 -5.73
N GLN A 56 0.38 -14.77 -4.68
CA GLN A 56 1.01 -14.73 -3.36
C GLN A 56 2.45 -15.23 -3.43
N LYS A 57 2.73 -16.33 -4.16
CA LYS A 57 4.10 -16.82 -4.38
C LYS A 57 4.99 -15.83 -5.14
N ALA A 58 4.43 -15.09 -6.10
CA ALA A 58 5.18 -14.05 -6.82
C ALA A 58 5.61 -12.90 -5.90
N ILE A 59 4.72 -12.45 -4.99
CA ILE A 59 5.04 -11.48 -3.93
C ILE A 59 6.21 -11.99 -3.06
N VAL A 60 6.13 -13.24 -2.59
CA VAL A 60 7.18 -13.84 -1.76
C VAL A 60 8.52 -13.87 -2.48
N THR A 61 8.55 -14.30 -3.75
CA THR A 61 9.77 -14.36 -4.58
C THR A 61 10.41 -12.97 -4.73
N ARG A 62 9.63 -11.95 -5.13
CA ARG A 62 10.15 -10.58 -5.33
C ARG A 62 10.78 -10.01 -4.05
N VAL A 63 10.11 -10.19 -2.91
CA VAL A 63 10.57 -9.65 -1.63
C VAL A 63 11.77 -10.42 -1.09
N MET A 64 11.68 -11.76 -0.98
CA MET A 64 12.73 -12.57 -0.36
C MET A 64 13.94 -12.75 -1.28
N LEU A 65 13.72 -13.15 -2.53
CA LEU A 65 14.79 -13.57 -3.44
C LEU A 65 15.35 -12.39 -4.24
N ASP A 66 14.48 -11.61 -4.88
CA ASP A 66 14.90 -10.61 -5.85
C ASP A 66 15.27 -9.27 -5.19
N THR A 67 14.73 -8.97 -4.00
CA THR A 67 15.04 -7.76 -3.22
C THR A 67 16.01 -8.03 -2.06
N ILE A 68 15.55 -8.72 -1.01
CA ILE A 68 16.32 -8.80 0.25
C ILE A 68 17.57 -9.68 0.09
N LYS A 69 17.48 -10.86 -0.52
CA LYS A 69 18.64 -11.74 -0.75
C LYS A 69 19.62 -11.14 -1.76
N ALA A 70 19.15 -10.39 -2.75
CA ALA A 70 19.99 -9.73 -3.74
C ALA A 70 20.87 -8.61 -3.15
N ALA A 71 20.35 -7.87 -2.17
CA ALA A 71 21.03 -6.70 -1.57
C ALA A 71 21.67 -6.94 -0.17
N THR A 72 21.42 -8.10 0.45
CA THR A 72 21.89 -8.43 1.80
C THR A 72 22.54 -9.80 1.87
N CYS A 73 23.24 -10.11 2.98
CA CYS A 73 23.81 -11.44 3.21
C CYS A 73 22.80 -12.53 3.62
N LEU A 74 21.50 -12.21 3.78
CA LEU A 74 20.47 -13.17 4.20
C LEU A 74 20.19 -14.24 3.14
N ASN A 75 20.19 -15.50 3.53
CA ASN A 75 19.87 -16.61 2.63
C ASN A 75 18.46 -17.14 2.91
N PHE A 76 17.64 -17.26 1.87
CA PHE A 76 16.35 -17.96 1.93
C PHE A 76 16.46 -19.31 1.21
N VAL A 77 15.96 -20.37 1.87
CA VAL A 77 16.02 -21.77 1.41
C VAL A 77 14.63 -22.40 1.58
N GLU A 78 14.06 -22.94 0.50
CA GLU A 78 12.77 -23.65 0.60
C GLU A 78 12.99 -25.06 1.16
N SER A 79 12.41 -25.34 2.32
CA SER A 79 12.45 -26.64 2.99
C SER A 79 11.31 -26.79 4.01
N SER A 80 10.33 -27.64 3.68
CA SER A 80 9.26 -28.03 4.60
C SER A 80 9.70 -29.03 5.68
N SER A 81 10.91 -29.59 5.57
CA SER A 81 11.46 -30.57 6.51
C SER A 81 12.50 -30.01 7.49
N ALA A 82 13.02 -28.80 7.25
CA ALA A 82 13.90 -28.12 8.19
C ALA A 82 13.18 -27.86 9.52
N THR A 83 13.80 -28.20 10.66
CA THR A 83 13.21 -28.02 11.99
C THR A 83 12.85 -26.56 12.25
N ASP A 84 13.80 -25.67 11.97
CA ASP A 84 13.70 -24.22 12.14
C ASP A 84 13.31 -23.57 10.81
N ARG A 85 12.04 -23.15 10.66
CA ARG A 85 11.50 -22.66 9.38
C ARG A 85 10.30 -21.71 9.53
N ILE A 86 10.06 -20.90 8.50
CA ILE A 86 8.83 -20.11 8.34
C ILE A 86 7.81 -20.92 7.52
N ARG A 87 6.62 -21.17 8.09
CA ARG A 87 5.42 -21.55 7.33
C ARG A 87 4.82 -20.29 6.73
N ILE A 88 4.89 -20.14 5.41
CA ILE A 88 4.19 -19.07 4.69
C ILE A 88 2.87 -19.65 4.20
N TYR A 89 1.74 -19.12 4.65
CA TYR A 89 0.41 -19.70 4.38
C TYR A 89 -0.68 -18.68 4.04
N SER A 90 -1.70 -19.09 3.28
CA SER A 90 -2.86 -18.25 2.98
C SER A 90 -3.90 -18.36 4.11
N ASP A 91 -4.43 -17.22 4.58
CA ASP A 91 -5.42 -17.17 5.65
C ASP A 91 -6.39 -15.98 5.47
N PRO A 92 -7.42 -16.10 4.61
CA PRO A 92 -8.34 -15.01 4.31
C PRO A 92 -9.21 -14.59 5.50
N THR A 93 -9.17 -15.29 6.64
CA THR A 93 -9.85 -14.86 7.88
C THR A 93 -9.14 -13.69 8.55
N THR A 94 -7.84 -13.53 8.30
CA THR A 94 -7.04 -12.38 8.71
C THR A 94 -7.14 -11.25 7.68
N LYS A 95 -6.92 -10.00 8.10
CA LYS A 95 -6.93 -8.84 7.19
C LYS A 95 -5.57 -8.60 6.54
N TRP A 96 -4.46 -8.71 7.26
CA TRP A 96 -3.15 -8.23 6.80
C TRP A 96 -2.16 -9.36 6.52
N CYS A 97 -0.95 -9.01 6.08
CA CYS A 97 0.17 -9.94 6.21
C CYS A 97 0.65 -9.89 7.67
N GLU A 98 0.59 -11.00 8.39
CA GLU A 98 0.94 -11.05 9.81
C GLU A 98 2.04 -12.09 10.04
N SER A 99 2.98 -11.83 10.95
CA SER A 99 3.92 -12.85 11.41
C SER A 99 3.67 -13.15 12.88
N SER A 100 3.80 -14.43 13.26
CA SER A 100 3.56 -14.87 14.63
C SER A 100 4.60 -14.38 15.63
N ASP A 101 5.80 -14.05 15.16
CA ASP A 101 6.99 -13.85 16.00
C ASP A 101 7.86 -12.70 15.49
N TYR A 102 8.56 -12.04 16.42
CA TYR A 102 9.62 -11.08 16.09
C TYR A 102 10.98 -11.76 16.16
N GLY A 103 11.70 -11.82 15.04
CA GLY A 103 12.97 -12.53 14.93
C GLY A 103 12.81 -14.05 14.88
N TYR A 104 13.91 -14.76 15.14
CA TYR A 104 13.95 -16.22 15.16
C TYR A 104 13.46 -16.77 16.52
N ALA A 105 12.34 -17.47 16.50
CA ALA A 105 11.70 -18.05 17.69
C ALA A 105 12.18 -19.48 18.03
N GLY A 106 12.65 -20.22 17.01
CA GLY A 106 12.94 -21.66 17.12
C GLY A 106 11.76 -22.52 16.67
N GLY A 107 12.04 -23.60 15.93
CA GLY A 107 11.01 -24.46 15.35
C GLY A 107 10.27 -23.79 14.17
N GLN A 108 8.97 -24.06 14.06
CA GLN A 108 8.14 -23.49 12.99
C GLN A 108 7.39 -22.24 13.47
N GLN A 109 7.74 -21.09 12.91
CA GLN A 109 6.98 -19.82 13.04
C GLN A 109 6.20 -19.52 11.75
N GLY A 110 5.24 -18.60 11.80
CA GLY A 110 4.31 -18.31 10.70
C GLY A 110 4.48 -16.94 10.05
N ILE A 111 4.15 -16.87 8.75
CA ILE A 111 3.67 -15.65 8.09
C ILE A 111 2.36 -15.99 7.36
N SER A 112 1.29 -15.27 7.67
CA SER A 112 -0.01 -15.39 6.99
C SER A 112 -0.12 -14.42 5.82
N PHE A 113 -0.90 -14.81 4.81
CA PHE A 113 -1.44 -13.93 3.78
C PHE A 113 -2.94 -13.72 4.04
N GLY A 114 -3.28 -12.64 4.74
CA GLY A 114 -4.65 -12.17 4.91
C GLY A 114 -5.31 -11.65 3.65
N SER A 115 -6.61 -11.37 3.74
CA SER A 115 -7.46 -10.88 2.63
C SER A 115 -6.97 -9.60 1.96
N LYS A 116 -6.26 -8.71 2.68
CA LYS A 116 -5.61 -7.50 2.16
C LYS A 116 -4.08 -7.61 2.07
N CYS A 117 -3.50 -8.82 2.19
CA CYS A 117 -2.08 -9.09 1.99
C CYS A 117 -1.72 -9.16 0.49
N LEU A 118 -1.90 -8.03 -0.20
CA LEU A 118 -2.01 -7.98 -1.67
C LEU A 118 -0.73 -7.55 -2.41
N TYR A 119 0.25 -6.96 -1.72
CA TYR A 119 1.43 -6.37 -2.36
C TYR A 119 2.70 -6.47 -1.51
N ASP A 120 3.85 -6.30 -2.17
CA ASP A 120 5.21 -6.56 -1.66
C ASP A 120 5.50 -5.88 -0.33
N GLY A 121 5.05 -4.64 -0.13
CA GLY A 121 5.30 -3.88 1.10
C GLY A 121 4.71 -4.50 2.36
N LEU A 122 3.52 -5.10 2.29
CA LEU A 122 2.91 -5.74 3.47
C LEU A 122 3.59 -7.07 3.78
N PHE A 123 3.91 -7.88 2.79
CA PHE A 123 4.64 -9.13 3.02
C PHE A 123 6.07 -8.85 3.50
N ALA A 124 6.73 -7.82 2.95
CA ALA A 124 8.02 -7.35 3.44
C ALA A 124 7.96 -6.88 4.90
N LYS A 125 6.92 -6.15 5.31
CA LYS A 125 6.72 -5.77 6.72
C LYS A 125 6.62 -7.01 7.63
N ALA A 126 5.78 -7.98 7.28
CA ALA A 126 5.64 -9.22 8.05
C ALA A 126 6.94 -10.04 8.10
N LEU A 127 7.65 -10.13 6.98
CA LEU A 127 8.96 -10.78 6.91
C LEU A 127 10.02 -10.04 7.73
N LEU A 128 10.04 -8.71 7.74
CA LEU A 128 10.97 -7.93 8.57
C LEU A 128 10.66 -8.11 10.06
N HIS A 129 9.40 -8.30 10.46
CA HIS A 129 9.07 -8.75 11.81
C HIS A 129 9.70 -10.13 12.10
N ALA A 130 9.49 -11.13 11.25
CA ALA A 130 10.14 -12.46 11.37
C ALA A 130 11.69 -12.40 11.31
N LEU A 131 12.28 -11.36 10.72
CA LEU A 131 13.73 -11.12 10.70
C LEU A 131 14.25 -10.35 11.93
N GLY A 132 13.39 -9.82 12.80
CA GLY A 132 13.76 -9.18 14.07
C GLY A 132 13.64 -7.65 14.12
N PHE A 133 12.90 -7.04 13.20
CA PHE A 133 12.64 -5.60 13.16
C PHE A 133 11.24 -5.26 13.66
N TYR A 134 11.17 -4.38 14.66
CA TYR A 134 9.90 -3.81 15.11
C TYR A 134 9.39 -2.72 14.17
N ARG A 135 8.07 -2.46 14.24
CA ARG A 135 7.41 -1.34 13.56
C ARG A 135 8.11 -0.01 13.87
N MET A 136 8.07 0.91 12.92
CA MET A 136 8.81 2.17 13.02
C MET A 136 8.28 3.06 14.15
N GLU A 137 6.96 3.16 14.24
CA GLU A 137 6.23 4.04 15.15
C GLU A 137 6.19 3.59 16.63
N VAL A 138 6.87 2.48 16.97
CA VAL A 138 7.08 2.01 18.35
C VAL A 138 8.53 2.13 18.84
N ARG A 139 9.43 2.71 18.04
CA ARG A 139 10.84 2.99 18.43
C ARG A 139 10.91 3.81 19.72
N SER A 140 12.02 3.68 20.46
CA SER A 140 12.24 4.43 21.71
C SER A 140 12.28 5.96 21.52
N ASP A 141 12.72 6.43 20.35
CA ASP A 141 12.73 7.85 19.94
C ASP A 141 11.44 8.31 19.24
N ARG A 142 10.42 7.47 19.05
CA ARG A 142 9.34 7.77 18.10
C ARG A 142 8.58 9.07 18.39
N ASP A 143 8.48 9.50 19.65
CA ASP A 143 7.79 10.77 20.01
C ASP A 143 8.49 12.02 19.41
N ASP A 144 9.77 11.93 19.06
CA ASP A 144 10.51 12.99 18.34
C ASP A 144 10.08 13.09 16.85
N TRP A 145 9.30 12.12 16.35
CA TRP A 145 9.00 11.93 14.93
C TRP A 145 7.50 11.79 14.62
N VAL A 146 6.73 11.13 15.50
CA VAL A 146 5.27 10.93 15.37
C VAL A 146 4.56 11.13 16.72
N THR A 147 3.32 11.61 16.64
CA THR A 147 2.37 11.72 17.75
C THR A 147 1.15 10.84 17.48
N PHE A 148 0.41 10.50 18.53
CA PHE A 148 -0.82 9.72 18.44
C PHE A 148 -1.97 10.43 19.14
N SER A 149 -3.12 10.56 18.47
CA SER A 149 -4.34 11.01 19.15
C SER A 149 -4.91 9.88 19.99
N THR A 150 -4.99 10.08 21.30
CA THR A 150 -5.55 9.08 22.23
C THR A 150 -7.07 8.97 22.14
N ASN A 151 -7.73 9.85 21.39
CA ASN A 151 -9.15 9.71 21.09
C ASN A 151 -9.32 8.79 19.86
N ASP A 152 -8.67 9.14 18.76
CA ASP A 152 -8.83 8.57 17.41
C ASP A 152 -8.15 7.20 17.23
N VAL A 153 -7.19 6.82 18.09
CA VAL A 153 -6.63 5.45 18.10
C VAL A 153 -7.63 4.45 18.71
N ASP A 154 -7.91 3.35 18.02
CA ASP A 154 -8.70 2.21 18.54
C ASP A 154 -8.19 1.72 19.90
N PRO A 155 -9.01 1.74 20.98
CA PRO A 155 -8.70 1.13 22.27
C PRO A 155 -8.07 -0.26 22.21
N ALA A 156 -8.47 -1.13 21.28
CA ALA A 156 -7.92 -2.48 21.14
C ALA A 156 -6.48 -2.50 20.60
N LEU A 157 -6.04 -1.44 19.92
CA LEU A 157 -4.70 -1.33 19.32
C LEU A 157 -3.70 -0.54 20.18
N ARG A 158 -4.16 0.18 21.22
CA ARG A 158 -3.33 1.08 22.06
C ARG A 158 -2.15 0.40 22.72
N ASP A 159 -2.32 -0.82 23.23
CA ASP A 159 -1.22 -1.59 23.86
C ASP A 159 -0.09 -1.89 22.86
N GLY A 160 -0.43 -2.04 21.57
CA GLY A 160 0.54 -2.21 20.48
C GLY A 160 1.32 -0.95 20.11
N LEU A 161 0.98 0.21 20.68
CA LEU A 161 1.67 1.50 20.48
C LEU A 161 2.62 1.86 21.64
N ALA A 162 2.78 0.97 22.62
CA ALA A 162 3.76 1.11 23.68
C ALA A 162 5.17 1.26 23.09
N LYS A 163 5.90 2.30 23.49
CA LYS A 163 7.28 2.50 23.05
C LYS A 163 8.18 1.40 23.60
N LEU A 164 9.02 0.86 22.73
CA LEU A 164 10.04 -0.10 23.10
C LEU A 164 11.12 0.56 23.97
N ASP A 165 11.66 -0.22 24.91
CA ASP A 165 12.77 0.23 25.75
C ASP A 165 14.07 0.31 24.93
N ALA A 166 14.89 1.34 25.18
CA ALA A 166 16.17 1.54 24.49
C ALA A 166 17.25 0.51 24.88
N SER A 167 17.01 -0.30 25.92
CA SER A 167 17.84 -1.45 26.30
C SER A 167 17.48 -2.74 25.54
N THR A 168 16.23 -2.91 25.09
CA THR A 168 15.77 -4.09 24.33
C THR A 168 15.65 -3.83 22.82
N SER A 169 15.59 -2.57 22.39
CA SER A 169 15.50 -2.16 20.98
C SER A 169 16.42 -0.94 20.67
N GLY A 170 16.04 -0.10 19.71
CA GLY A 170 16.61 1.24 19.50
C GLY A 170 16.06 1.92 18.24
N ASN A 171 16.91 2.73 17.59
CA ASN A 171 16.56 3.78 16.64
C ASN A 171 17.52 3.93 15.39
N PRO A 172 18.07 2.85 14.77
CA PRO A 172 19.49 2.73 14.37
C PRO A 172 20.00 3.80 13.40
N LEU A 173 19.63 3.66 12.12
CA LEU A 173 19.59 4.73 11.16
C LEU A 173 18.48 5.71 11.59
N ILE A 174 18.73 7.01 11.40
CA ILE A 174 17.80 8.08 11.79
C ILE A 174 16.40 7.80 11.22
N TYR A 175 15.35 8.10 11.99
CA TYR A 175 13.97 7.80 11.63
C TYR A 175 13.65 8.17 10.16
N ASN A 176 13.06 7.20 9.46
CA ASN A 176 12.62 7.29 8.08
C ASN A 176 11.11 6.99 7.99
N PHE A 177 10.31 7.96 7.58
CA PHE A 177 8.85 7.84 7.50
C PHE A 177 8.39 6.85 6.41
N GLY A 178 9.14 6.74 5.31
CA GLY A 178 8.84 5.81 4.22
C GLY A 178 9.51 4.45 4.32
N SER A 179 10.01 4.05 5.50
CA SER A 179 10.49 2.69 5.74
C SER A 179 9.34 1.68 5.61
N VAL A 180 9.62 0.51 5.03
CA VAL A 180 8.61 -0.54 4.81
C VAL A 180 7.99 -1.06 6.12
N VAL A 181 8.67 -0.91 7.27
CA VAL A 181 8.13 -1.26 8.61
C VAL A 181 7.38 -0.13 9.30
N HIS A 182 7.21 1.04 8.66
CA HIS A 182 6.32 2.10 9.15
C HIS A 182 4.86 1.77 8.79
N SER A 183 3.92 1.97 9.70
CA SER A 183 2.49 1.92 9.39
C SER A 183 1.99 3.20 8.74
N SER A 184 0.86 3.14 8.02
CA SER A 184 0.19 4.34 7.51
C SER A 184 -0.51 5.11 8.63
N TYR A 185 -0.82 6.39 8.38
CA TYR A 185 -1.42 7.29 9.37
C TYR A 185 -2.77 6.80 9.93
N ASP A 186 -3.49 6.00 9.15
CA ASP A 186 -4.84 5.47 9.38
C ASP A 186 -4.86 4.09 10.02
N MET A 187 -3.73 3.37 10.06
CA MET A 187 -3.61 1.97 10.51
C MET A 187 -4.19 1.70 11.90
N TYR A 188 -4.33 2.75 12.71
CA TYR A 188 -4.77 2.69 14.10
C TYR A 188 -6.15 3.34 14.35
N ALA A 189 -6.88 3.78 13.32
CA ALA A 189 -8.19 4.41 13.45
C ALA A 189 -9.25 3.47 14.04
N TYR A 190 -10.19 4.01 14.81
CA TYR A 190 -11.41 3.31 15.24
C TYR A 190 -12.62 3.64 14.35
N ASP A 191 -13.63 2.77 14.31
CA ASP A 191 -14.86 3.00 13.54
C ASP A 191 -15.65 4.21 14.09
N GLY A 192 -15.68 5.31 13.33
CA GLY A 192 -16.25 6.60 13.78
C GLY A 192 -15.21 7.60 14.32
N THR A 193 -13.93 7.41 14.02
CA THR A 193 -12.84 8.40 14.16
C THR A 193 -13.17 9.70 13.40
N THR A 194 -12.68 10.85 13.87
CA THR A 194 -12.87 12.16 13.21
C THR A 194 -11.60 12.97 12.94
N ASP A 195 -10.44 12.53 13.46
CA ASP A 195 -9.13 13.15 13.25
C ASP A 195 -8.04 12.06 13.09
N TYR A 196 -6.83 12.44 12.72
CA TYR A 196 -5.76 11.49 12.41
C TYR A 196 -5.24 10.75 13.67
N PRO A 197 -5.28 9.40 13.71
CA PRO A 197 -4.85 8.65 14.89
C PRO A 197 -3.32 8.63 15.06
N MET A 198 -2.55 8.75 13.96
CA MET A 198 -1.10 8.93 13.98
C MET A 198 -0.68 10.08 13.06
N MET A 199 0.05 11.05 13.61
CA MET A 199 0.55 12.23 12.91
C MET A 199 2.07 12.31 12.93
N ALA A 200 2.68 12.81 11.86
CA ALA A 200 4.10 13.14 11.84
C ALA A 200 4.35 14.49 12.52
N GLN A 201 5.41 14.60 13.34
CA GLN A 201 5.91 15.87 13.92
C GLN A 201 6.43 16.87 12.86
N LEU A 202 6.39 16.47 11.59
CA LEU A 202 6.73 17.26 10.42
C LEU A 202 5.63 16.98 9.38
N ASP A 203 4.54 17.76 9.39
CA ASP A 203 3.28 17.54 8.66
C ASP A 203 3.46 17.03 7.22
N GLN A 204 4.41 17.60 6.48
CA GLN A 204 4.86 17.15 5.15
C GLN A 204 5.12 15.63 4.98
N TYR A 205 5.48 14.91 6.04
CA TYR A 205 5.73 13.46 6.00
C TYR A 205 4.49 12.60 6.21
N TYR A 206 3.34 13.19 6.54
CA TYR A 206 2.08 12.52 6.84
C TYR A 206 1.70 11.47 5.76
N LEU A 207 1.64 11.87 4.48
CA LEU A 207 1.38 10.96 3.35
C LEU A 207 2.54 10.02 2.99
N SER A 208 3.72 10.16 3.61
CA SER A 208 4.88 9.29 3.33
C SER A 208 4.86 8.01 4.17
N MET A 209 4.05 7.97 5.23
CA MET A 209 3.99 6.85 6.18
C MET A 209 3.18 5.69 5.60
N GLY A 210 3.75 4.49 5.57
CA GLY A 210 3.05 3.26 5.18
C GLY A 210 3.04 2.92 3.68
N ALA A 211 3.79 3.64 2.84
CA ALA A 211 3.85 3.42 1.38
C ALA A 211 4.17 1.98 0.95
N GLY A 212 4.94 1.23 1.75
CA GLY A 212 5.30 -0.15 1.44
C GLY A 212 6.34 -0.32 0.32
N ILE A 213 7.06 0.73 -0.09
CA ILE A 213 8.26 0.59 -0.92
C ILE A 213 9.41 0.09 -0.02
N ILE A 214 10.09 -0.99 -0.42
CA ILE A 214 11.33 -1.44 0.24
C ILE A 214 12.45 -0.49 -0.21
N THR A 215 13.04 0.25 0.73
CA THR A 215 14.06 1.27 0.43
C THR A 215 15.48 0.77 0.70
N SER A 216 16.49 1.46 0.16
CA SER A 216 17.90 1.19 0.49
C SER A 216 18.19 1.34 2.00
N TYR A 217 17.49 2.26 2.68
CA TYR A 217 17.46 2.36 4.14
C TYR A 217 17.01 1.05 4.83
N ASP A 218 15.98 0.36 4.32
CA ASP A 218 15.49 -0.89 4.90
C ASP A 218 16.50 -2.03 4.68
N LEU A 219 17.20 -2.03 3.55
CA LEU A 219 18.25 -3.00 3.21
C LEU A 219 19.53 -2.77 4.04
N ASP A 220 19.92 -1.51 4.25
CA ASP A 220 21.01 -1.13 5.16
C ASP A 220 20.69 -1.49 6.61
N MET A 221 19.46 -1.25 7.06
CA MET A 221 18.98 -1.69 8.38
C MET A 221 19.13 -3.22 8.57
N ILE A 222 18.83 -4.02 7.53
CA ILE A 222 19.08 -5.47 7.53
C ILE A 222 20.58 -5.78 7.61
N ASN A 223 21.39 -5.14 6.75
CA ASN A 223 22.83 -5.37 6.67
C ASN A 223 23.58 -5.01 7.96
N LEU A 224 23.17 -3.93 8.63
CA LEU A 224 23.69 -3.51 9.93
C LEU A 224 23.29 -4.48 11.06
N TYR A 225 22.04 -4.96 11.08
CA TYR A 225 21.61 -5.90 12.12
C TYR A 225 22.24 -7.29 11.95
N TYR A 226 22.25 -7.84 10.74
CA TYR A 226 22.79 -9.17 10.47
C TYR A 226 24.32 -9.22 10.34
N ASP A 227 25.01 -8.11 10.64
CA ASP A 227 26.47 -7.94 10.56
C ASP A 227 27.05 -8.27 9.17
N CYS A 228 26.25 -8.06 8.12
CA CYS A 228 26.62 -8.45 6.76
C CYS A 228 27.87 -7.72 6.24
N TYR A 229 28.13 -6.51 6.74
CA TYR A 229 29.32 -5.74 6.41
C TYR A 229 30.63 -6.42 6.81
N SER A 230 30.63 -7.30 7.82
CA SER A 230 31.83 -8.05 8.24
C SER A 230 32.35 -9.01 7.16
N GLY A 231 31.50 -9.39 6.20
CA GLY A 231 31.87 -10.24 5.07
C GLY A 231 32.58 -9.51 3.93
N CYS A 232 32.50 -8.17 3.88
CA CYS A 232 33.09 -7.36 2.81
C CYS A 232 34.47 -6.82 3.22
N THR A 233 35.50 -7.06 2.40
CA THR A 233 36.88 -6.63 2.70
C THR A 233 37.17 -5.16 2.38
N ASN A 234 36.37 -4.53 1.52
CA ASN A 234 36.50 -3.12 1.11
C ASN A 234 35.18 -2.38 1.36
N THR A 235 34.99 -1.81 2.54
CA THR A 235 33.74 -1.11 2.94
C THR A 235 33.80 0.42 2.81
N SER A 236 34.93 0.99 2.37
CA SER A 236 35.14 2.44 2.35
C SER A 236 34.49 3.13 1.14
N SER A 237 33.35 3.79 1.39
CA SER A 237 32.89 5.01 0.69
C SER A 237 32.89 5.00 -0.85
N MET A 238 32.68 3.85 -1.50
CA MET A 238 32.53 3.82 -2.96
C MET A 238 31.17 4.39 -3.42
N CYS A 239 30.11 4.16 -2.63
CA CYS A 239 28.75 4.58 -2.94
C CYS A 239 28.57 6.10 -2.85
N GLN A 240 28.11 6.69 -3.94
CA GLN A 240 27.69 8.09 -4.03
C GLN A 240 26.24 8.24 -3.54
N MET A 241 25.78 9.50 -3.43
CA MET A 241 24.39 9.85 -3.09
C MET A 241 23.83 9.12 -1.85
N GLU A 242 24.67 8.80 -0.85
CA GLU A 242 24.32 7.99 0.33
C GLU A 242 23.67 6.62 0.03
N GLY A 243 24.03 5.99 -1.11
CA GLY A 243 23.82 4.55 -1.27
C GLY A 243 24.63 3.75 -0.23
N ASN A 244 24.10 2.61 0.18
CA ASN A 244 24.83 1.65 1.03
C ASN A 244 25.47 0.55 0.17
N LEU A 245 26.54 -0.09 0.65
CA LEU A 245 27.14 -1.22 -0.06
C LEU A 245 26.13 -2.38 -0.14
N ASN A 246 26.04 -3.03 -1.30
CA ASN A 246 25.39 -4.33 -1.40
C ASN A 246 26.30 -5.38 -0.75
N THR A 247 25.89 -5.98 0.37
CA THR A 247 26.71 -6.97 1.08
C THR A 247 26.60 -8.38 0.49
N ARG A 248 25.77 -8.60 -0.54
CA ARG A 248 25.75 -9.85 -1.31
C ARG A 248 26.95 -9.96 -2.24
N THR A 249 27.32 -8.84 -2.86
CA THR A 249 28.35 -8.76 -3.91
C THR A 249 29.62 -8.04 -3.44
N CYS A 250 29.51 -7.15 -2.45
CA CYS A 250 30.60 -6.32 -1.91
C CYS A 250 31.30 -5.44 -2.97
N SER A 251 30.66 -5.22 -4.13
CA SER A 251 31.26 -4.53 -5.30
C SER A 251 30.32 -3.52 -5.98
N GLU A 252 29.10 -3.36 -5.48
CA GLU A 252 28.11 -2.40 -5.97
C GLU A 252 27.28 -1.85 -4.80
N CYS A 253 26.36 -0.93 -5.05
CA CYS A 253 25.60 -0.23 -4.02
C CYS A 253 24.09 -0.40 -4.18
N SER A 254 23.37 -0.54 -3.06
CA SER A 254 21.92 -0.35 -3.00
C SER A 254 21.63 1.15 -2.99
N CYS A 255 21.21 1.68 -4.13
CA CYS A 255 21.03 3.12 -4.31
C CYS A 255 19.69 3.63 -3.74
N PRO A 256 19.62 4.87 -3.25
CA PRO A 256 18.35 5.45 -2.88
C PRO A 256 17.49 5.73 -4.11
N LEU A 257 16.17 5.67 -3.92
CA LEU A 257 15.18 5.75 -4.99
C LEU A 257 15.47 6.88 -5.99
N GLY A 258 15.55 6.55 -7.29
CA GLY A 258 15.85 7.49 -8.37
C GLY A 258 17.33 7.74 -8.64
N PHE A 259 18.25 7.03 -7.98
CA PHE A 259 19.66 6.93 -8.34
C PHE A 259 20.02 5.48 -8.70
N GLY A 260 21.01 5.28 -9.57
CA GLY A 260 21.40 3.96 -10.08
C GLY A 260 22.86 3.90 -10.50
N GLY A 261 23.25 2.80 -11.16
CA GLY A 261 24.64 2.52 -11.49
C GLY A 261 25.35 1.76 -10.36
N VAL A 262 26.61 1.37 -10.58
CA VAL A 262 27.34 0.46 -9.67
C VAL A 262 27.62 1.14 -8.32
N VAL A 263 27.78 2.46 -8.32
CA VAL A 263 28.08 3.28 -7.14
C VAL A 263 27.12 4.45 -6.98
N CYS A 264 25.89 4.35 -7.48
CA CYS A 264 24.85 5.39 -7.41
C CYS A 264 25.23 6.69 -8.15
N GLU A 265 26.06 6.56 -9.19
CA GLU A 265 26.54 7.62 -10.06
C GLU A 265 25.58 7.97 -11.20
N THR A 266 24.77 7.03 -11.67
CA THR A 266 23.76 7.26 -12.70
C THR A 266 22.40 7.56 -12.08
N ASN A 267 21.40 7.77 -12.94
CA ASN A 267 20.00 7.81 -12.53
C ASN A 267 19.45 6.37 -12.54
N ALA A 268 18.31 6.14 -11.89
CA ALA A 268 17.57 4.89 -12.03
C ALA A 268 16.72 4.91 -13.33
N ASP A 269 16.22 3.75 -13.76
CA ASP A 269 15.08 3.64 -14.70
C ASP A 269 15.26 4.39 -16.04
N GLU A 270 16.48 4.41 -16.57
CA GLU A 270 16.91 5.21 -17.75
C GLU A 270 16.65 6.73 -17.66
N GLY A 271 16.36 7.22 -16.46
CA GLY A 271 15.91 8.58 -16.16
C GLY A 271 16.88 9.68 -16.60
N GLN A 272 16.33 10.85 -16.92
CA GLN A 272 17.05 11.96 -17.55
C GLN A 272 17.85 12.83 -16.56
N THR A 273 19.06 13.25 -16.92
CA THR A 273 19.81 14.29 -16.18
C THR A 273 19.59 15.65 -16.82
N LEU A 274 19.06 16.61 -16.05
CA LEU A 274 18.83 17.99 -16.49
C LEU A 274 19.60 18.96 -15.59
N THR A 275 19.99 20.12 -16.09
CA THR A 275 20.60 21.20 -15.27
C THR A 275 19.61 22.34 -15.18
N ALA A 276 19.38 22.85 -13.96
CA ALA A 276 18.43 23.94 -13.75
C ALA A 276 18.99 25.29 -14.21
N THR A 277 18.13 26.17 -14.73
CA THR A 277 18.38 27.61 -14.93
C THR A 277 17.63 28.43 -13.88
N ASP A 278 17.82 29.75 -13.83
CA ASP A 278 17.09 30.67 -12.94
C ASP A 278 15.61 30.91 -13.34
N GLU A 279 15.27 30.59 -14.59
CA GLU A 279 13.89 30.54 -15.08
C GLU A 279 13.20 29.20 -14.78
N TRP A 280 11.87 29.21 -14.68
CA TRP A 280 11.10 27.97 -14.48
C TRP A 280 11.11 27.10 -15.74
N GLN A 281 11.53 25.85 -15.58
CA GLN A 281 11.53 24.81 -16.60
C GLN A 281 10.50 23.73 -16.23
N ASP A 282 9.70 23.26 -17.18
CA ASP A 282 8.79 22.13 -16.97
C ASP A 282 9.55 20.79 -17.12
N LEU A 283 9.34 19.87 -16.17
CA LEU A 283 9.57 18.44 -16.30
C LEU A 283 8.20 17.76 -16.35
N VAL A 284 8.06 16.76 -17.23
CA VAL A 284 6.96 15.80 -17.19
C VAL A 284 7.54 14.42 -16.94
N LEU A 285 6.96 13.69 -15.99
CA LEU A 285 7.20 12.26 -15.76
C LEU A 285 5.88 11.51 -15.96
N SER A 286 5.93 10.26 -16.42
CA SER A 286 4.74 9.43 -16.67
C SER A 286 4.99 7.95 -16.37
N VAL A 287 4.10 7.33 -15.60
CA VAL A 287 4.15 5.91 -15.23
C VAL A 287 2.82 5.24 -15.59
N THR A 288 2.90 4.13 -16.34
CA THR A 288 1.76 3.23 -16.56
C THR A 288 1.56 2.33 -15.35
N GLY A 289 0.32 2.19 -14.88
CA GLY A 289 -0.06 1.33 -13.77
C GLY A 289 0.19 -0.14 -14.08
N PRO A 290 1.02 -0.87 -13.32
CA PRO A 290 1.37 -2.25 -13.64
C PRO A 290 0.32 -3.29 -13.23
N ALA A 291 -0.77 -2.89 -12.56
CA ALA A 291 -1.84 -3.76 -12.08
C ALA A 291 -3.14 -2.95 -11.84
N THR A 292 -3.95 -3.30 -10.82
CA THR A 292 -5.22 -2.64 -10.49
C THR A 292 -5.29 -2.22 -9.01
N LEU A 293 -6.22 -1.34 -8.66
CA LEU A 293 -6.47 -0.88 -7.28
C LEU A 293 -6.71 -2.04 -6.29
N ASP A 294 -7.50 -3.04 -6.70
CA ASP A 294 -7.83 -4.21 -5.88
C ASP A 294 -6.69 -5.23 -5.79
N THR A 295 -5.77 -5.25 -6.76
CA THR A 295 -4.60 -6.13 -6.76
C THR A 295 -3.33 -5.37 -7.18
N PRO A 296 -2.72 -4.58 -6.27
CA PRO A 296 -1.57 -3.74 -6.60
C PRO A 296 -0.34 -4.54 -7.04
N GLY A 297 0.40 -3.99 -8.01
CA GLY A 297 1.58 -4.60 -8.58
C GLY A 297 2.84 -4.40 -7.75
N ALA A 298 3.97 -4.86 -8.28
CA ALA A 298 5.25 -4.24 -7.94
C ALA A 298 5.25 -2.81 -8.49
N TYR A 299 5.90 -1.87 -7.82
CA TYR A 299 5.95 -0.48 -8.26
C TYR A 299 6.69 -0.32 -9.60
N ALA A 300 6.07 0.41 -10.52
CA ALA A 300 6.72 0.99 -11.70
C ALA A 300 7.17 2.43 -11.38
N PHE A 301 8.21 2.90 -12.09
CA PHE A 301 8.93 4.14 -11.82
C PHE A 301 9.23 4.91 -13.11
N ASP A 302 9.25 6.24 -13.01
CA ASP A 302 9.87 7.16 -13.97
C ASP A 302 10.62 8.24 -13.17
N SER A 303 11.81 8.65 -13.63
CA SER A 303 12.69 9.51 -12.84
C SER A 303 13.51 10.52 -13.63
N ALA A 304 13.89 11.59 -12.94
CA ALA A 304 14.85 12.57 -13.44
C ALA A 304 15.77 13.05 -12.32
N VAL A 305 17.01 13.38 -12.65
CA VAL A 305 17.96 14.01 -11.72
C VAL A 305 18.26 15.43 -12.18
N ILE A 306 17.85 16.40 -11.37
CA ILE A 306 18.09 17.82 -11.62
C ILE A 306 19.37 18.25 -10.90
N VAL A 307 20.31 18.83 -11.65
CA VAL A 307 21.62 19.29 -11.19
C VAL A 307 21.57 20.78 -10.82
N THR A 308 22.15 21.12 -9.67
CA THR A 308 22.30 22.51 -9.23
C THR A 308 23.40 23.19 -10.06
N PRO A 309 23.11 24.28 -10.79
CA PRO A 309 24.15 24.98 -11.56
C PRO A 309 25.13 25.74 -10.65
N PRO A 310 26.40 25.89 -11.07
CA PRO A 310 27.39 26.67 -10.31
C PRO A 310 26.92 28.10 -10.01
N GLY A 311 27.10 28.53 -8.76
CA GLY A 311 26.72 29.87 -8.28
C GLY A 311 25.34 29.94 -7.59
N TYR A 312 24.56 28.87 -7.64
CA TYR A 312 23.27 28.75 -6.94
C TYR A 312 23.39 27.83 -5.73
N ASN A 313 22.56 28.06 -4.71
CA ASN A 313 22.57 27.29 -3.45
C ASN A 313 21.37 26.35 -3.31
N PHE A 314 20.39 26.46 -4.21
CA PHE A 314 19.14 25.71 -4.15
C PHE A 314 18.62 25.38 -5.54
N ILE A 315 17.84 24.30 -5.64
CA ILE A 315 16.85 24.11 -6.71
C ILE A 315 15.47 24.20 -6.05
N GLN A 316 14.59 25.04 -6.59
CA GLN A 316 13.17 25.11 -6.25
C GLN A 316 12.39 24.18 -7.18
N PHE A 317 11.52 23.36 -6.62
CA PHE A 317 10.59 22.46 -7.31
C PHE A 317 9.15 22.83 -6.98
N ARG A 318 8.24 22.69 -7.94
CA ARG A 318 6.82 22.96 -7.81
C ARG A 318 6.01 21.99 -8.67
N PRO A 319 5.34 20.99 -8.09
CA PRO A 319 4.31 20.23 -8.80
C PRO A 319 3.23 21.20 -9.31
N THR A 320 2.84 21.07 -10.57
CA THR A 320 1.84 21.94 -11.22
C THR A 320 0.61 21.20 -11.72
N ASN A 321 0.69 19.87 -11.88
CA ASN A 321 -0.43 19.03 -12.28
C ASN A 321 -0.17 17.55 -11.93
N PHE A 322 -1.20 16.83 -11.49
CA PHE A 322 -1.25 15.37 -11.47
C PHE A 322 -2.42 14.89 -12.34
N ALA A 323 -2.11 14.33 -13.50
CA ALA A 323 -3.07 13.66 -14.38
C ALA A 323 -3.07 12.16 -14.05
N ALA A 324 -4.02 11.73 -13.23
CA ALA A 324 -4.26 10.34 -12.87
C ALA A 324 -5.77 10.08 -12.82
N GLU A 325 -6.19 8.81 -12.94
CA GLU A 325 -7.60 8.42 -12.86
C GLU A 325 -8.23 8.75 -11.50
N CYS A 326 -7.46 8.61 -10.42
CA CYS A 326 -7.88 8.95 -9.06
C CYS A 326 -6.81 9.81 -8.36
N PRO A 327 -6.81 11.15 -8.54
CA PRO A 327 -5.76 12.04 -8.04
C PRO A 327 -5.96 12.44 -6.55
N TYR A 328 -6.38 11.48 -5.71
CA TYR A 328 -6.78 11.65 -4.32
C TYR A 328 -5.67 11.24 -3.34
N CYS A 329 -5.62 11.88 -2.16
CA CYS A 329 -4.55 11.62 -1.18
C CYS A 329 -4.76 10.28 -0.46
N THR A 330 -4.13 9.19 -0.93
CA THR A 330 -4.28 7.86 -0.28
C THR A 330 -3.20 7.57 0.78
N PRO A 331 -3.48 6.67 1.76
CA PRO A 331 -2.54 6.32 2.81
C PRO A 331 -1.18 5.84 2.29
N GLY A 332 -0.12 6.55 2.68
CA GLY A 332 1.24 6.27 2.26
C GLY A 332 1.58 6.64 0.82
N CYS A 333 0.68 7.29 0.05
CA CYS A 333 0.83 7.45 -1.39
C CYS A 333 1.17 6.12 -2.07
N ARG A 334 0.33 5.10 -1.84
CA ARG A 334 0.59 3.71 -2.26
C ARG A 334 0.23 3.48 -3.72
N ASP A 335 -0.93 3.97 -4.12
CA ASP A 335 -1.53 3.67 -5.42
C ASP A 335 -0.69 4.35 -6.53
N PHE A 336 -0.35 5.63 -6.30
CA PHE A 336 0.76 6.35 -6.95
C PHE A 336 1.40 7.36 -5.99
N GLY A 337 2.55 7.92 -6.38
CA GLY A 337 3.14 9.06 -5.68
C GLY A 337 4.38 9.66 -6.35
N LEU A 338 4.76 10.85 -5.89
CA LEU A 338 5.93 11.60 -6.32
C LEU A 338 6.86 11.83 -5.11
N GLU A 339 8.10 11.34 -5.18
CA GLU A 339 9.16 11.66 -4.23
C GLU A 339 10.19 12.58 -4.87
N ILE A 340 10.24 13.84 -4.44
CA ILE A 340 11.34 14.76 -4.75
C ILE A 340 12.36 14.65 -3.61
N LYS A 341 13.58 14.18 -3.88
CA LYS A 341 14.65 14.03 -2.88
C LYS A 341 15.34 15.35 -2.52
N TYR A 342 14.53 16.34 -2.09
CA TYR A 342 14.98 17.69 -1.73
C TYR A 342 15.52 17.81 -0.31
N ARG A 343 15.26 16.83 0.57
CA ARG A 343 15.84 16.82 1.92
C ARG A 343 17.31 16.38 1.86
N ASN A 344 18.12 16.94 2.75
CA ASN A 344 19.46 16.40 3.04
C ASN A 344 19.31 14.95 3.55
N HIS A 345 20.27 14.11 3.15
CA HIS A 345 20.32 12.66 3.38
C HIS A 345 19.39 11.82 2.48
N PRO A 346 19.70 11.72 1.15
CA PRO A 346 18.84 11.06 0.16
C PRO A 346 18.60 9.57 0.38
N GLN A 347 19.38 8.86 1.22
CA GLN A 347 19.10 7.47 1.63
C GLN A 347 17.70 7.34 2.26
N ARG A 348 17.28 8.35 3.03
CA ARG A 348 15.95 8.40 3.62
C ARG A 348 14.92 8.90 2.62
N THR A 349 13.67 8.52 2.85
CA THR A 349 12.52 9.02 2.11
C THR A 349 12.41 10.53 2.34
N SER A 350 12.29 11.30 1.27
CA SER A 350 11.80 12.69 1.33
C SER A 350 10.27 12.71 1.27
N PRO A 351 9.61 13.81 1.66
CA PRO A 351 8.16 13.93 1.61
C PRO A 351 7.56 13.53 0.27
N ARG A 352 6.63 12.59 0.31
CA ARG A 352 5.86 12.07 -0.81
C ARG A 352 4.53 12.78 -0.92
N VAL A 353 4.09 12.99 -2.16
CA VAL A 353 2.82 13.64 -2.51
C VAL A 353 2.12 12.82 -3.60
N CYS A 354 0.79 12.75 -3.57
CA CYS A 354 0.01 11.88 -4.46
C CYS A 354 -1.38 12.46 -4.77
N CYS A 355 -1.51 13.78 -4.75
CA CYS A 355 -2.79 14.45 -4.90
C CYS A 355 -2.63 15.95 -5.20
N ASN A 356 -3.70 16.57 -5.69
CA ASN A 356 -3.68 17.94 -6.21
C ASN A 356 -3.54 19.04 -5.14
N GLU A 357 -3.73 18.71 -3.86
CA GLU A 357 -3.53 19.57 -2.69
C GLU A 357 -2.10 20.15 -2.62
N PHE A 358 -1.13 19.45 -3.22
CA PHE A 358 0.27 19.88 -3.26
C PHE A 358 0.61 20.71 -4.51
N THR A 359 -0.32 20.88 -5.45
CA THR A 359 -0.14 21.70 -6.66
C THR A 359 0.15 23.15 -6.31
N GLY A 360 1.19 23.71 -6.90
CA GLY A 360 1.67 25.07 -6.63
C GLY A 360 2.60 25.20 -5.42
N SER A 361 2.64 24.21 -4.51
CA SER A 361 3.58 24.20 -3.39
C SER A 361 5.02 24.16 -3.88
N THR A 362 5.88 25.00 -3.31
CA THR A 362 7.29 25.11 -3.72
C THR A 362 8.20 24.49 -2.66
N PHE A 363 9.11 23.60 -3.06
CA PHE A 363 10.06 22.89 -2.20
C PHE A 363 11.50 23.21 -2.64
N SER A 364 12.40 23.53 -1.71
CA SER A 364 13.81 23.81 -2.02
C SER A 364 14.73 22.67 -1.59
N SER A 365 15.49 22.16 -2.55
CA SER A 365 16.63 21.26 -2.31
C SER A 365 17.91 22.03 -2.10
N ARG A 366 18.83 21.47 -1.31
CA ARG A 366 20.24 21.89 -1.18
C ARG A 366 21.22 20.91 -1.83
N ASN A 367 20.72 19.84 -2.44
CA ASN A 367 21.53 18.75 -2.95
C ASN A 367 22.05 19.08 -4.37
N ASP A 368 23.36 18.94 -4.60
CA ASP A 368 24.00 19.18 -5.90
C ASP A 368 23.33 18.41 -7.05
N ARG A 369 22.83 17.21 -6.74
CA ARG A 369 21.95 16.39 -7.58
C ARG A 369 20.70 16.06 -6.77
N THR A 370 19.53 16.45 -7.28
CA THR A 370 18.23 16.13 -6.69
C THR A 370 17.47 15.19 -7.60
N SER A 371 17.21 13.97 -7.14
CA SER A 371 16.33 13.04 -7.87
C SER A 371 14.86 13.36 -7.63
N ILE A 372 14.06 13.19 -8.68
CA ILE A 372 12.60 13.25 -8.70
C ILE A 372 12.14 11.89 -9.23
N VAL A 373 11.25 11.23 -8.49
CA VAL A 373 10.71 9.92 -8.86
C VAL A 373 9.20 9.97 -8.81
N LEU A 374 8.56 9.76 -9.96
CA LEU A 374 7.15 9.41 -10.04
C LEU A 374 7.05 7.88 -9.98
N TYR A 375 6.07 7.35 -9.27
CA TYR A 375 5.87 5.92 -9.12
C TYR A 375 4.39 5.55 -9.05
N SER A 376 4.05 4.32 -9.46
CA SER A 376 2.70 3.76 -9.38
C SER A 376 2.72 2.26 -9.16
N SER A 377 1.74 1.74 -8.43
CA SER A 377 1.49 0.30 -8.29
C SER A 377 0.14 -0.14 -8.88
N THR A 378 -0.76 0.80 -9.21
CA THR A 378 -2.17 0.50 -9.53
C THR A 378 -2.80 1.29 -10.67
N ILE A 379 -2.34 2.51 -10.98
CA ILE A 379 -3.01 3.41 -11.96
C ILE A 379 -2.03 4.14 -12.88
N ASP A 380 -2.49 4.51 -14.07
CA ASP A 380 -1.75 5.40 -14.96
C ASP A 380 -1.69 6.82 -14.35
N VAL A 381 -0.48 7.41 -14.35
CA VAL A 381 -0.24 8.76 -13.85
C VAL A 381 0.79 9.50 -14.69
N SER A 382 0.54 10.78 -14.94
CA SER A 382 1.54 11.75 -15.38
C SER A 382 1.59 12.93 -14.42
N ALA A 383 2.80 13.35 -14.05
CA ALA A 383 3.04 14.49 -13.17
C ALA A 383 3.86 15.56 -13.88
N THR A 384 3.41 16.82 -13.79
CA THR A 384 4.18 17.98 -14.24
C THR A 384 4.83 18.65 -13.03
N ILE A 385 6.16 18.80 -13.07
CA ILE A 385 6.97 19.41 -12.02
C ILE A 385 7.77 20.55 -12.64
N GLN A 386 7.50 21.78 -12.20
CA GLN A 386 8.36 22.90 -12.53
C GLN A 386 9.60 22.93 -11.62
N TYR A 387 10.76 23.19 -12.20
CA TYR A 387 12.03 23.33 -11.46
C TYR A 387 12.80 24.56 -11.91
N ARG A 388 13.63 25.11 -11.01
CA ARG A 388 14.61 26.16 -11.31
C ARG A 388 15.70 26.26 -10.23
N ALA A 389 16.87 26.75 -10.59
CA ALA A 389 17.91 27.16 -9.67
C ALA A 389 17.47 28.42 -8.89
N SER A 390 17.92 28.56 -7.64
CA SER A 390 17.57 29.69 -6.80
C SER A 390 18.66 30.05 -5.78
N ALA A 391 18.69 31.33 -5.41
CA ALA A 391 19.43 31.82 -4.24
C ALA A 391 18.60 31.75 -2.95
N THR A 392 17.28 31.52 -3.03
CA THR A 392 16.35 31.55 -1.89
C THR A 392 15.83 30.16 -1.50
N ASN A 393 15.85 29.90 -0.19
CA ASN A 393 15.32 28.69 0.42
C ASN A 393 13.80 28.83 0.66
N THR A 394 12.99 28.37 -0.28
CA THR A 394 11.53 28.35 -0.18
C THR A 394 11.05 26.90 -0.14
N THR A 395 10.62 26.44 1.03
CA THR A 395 9.98 25.13 1.22
C THR A 395 8.66 25.36 1.93
N ALA A 396 7.56 25.07 1.24
CA ALA A 396 6.23 25.11 1.80
C ALA A 396 6.08 24.05 2.90
N LEU A 397 5.43 24.44 4.00
CA LEU A 397 4.78 23.49 4.87
C LEU A 397 3.38 23.25 4.26
N PRO A 398 3.08 22.04 3.76
CA PRO A 398 1.77 21.77 3.20
C PRO A 398 0.73 21.81 4.33
N THR A 399 -0.41 22.42 4.06
CA THR A 399 -1.59 22.20 4.91
C THR A 399 -1.99 20.74 4.78
N LEU A 400 -2.22 20.07 5.91
CA LEU A 400 -2.84 18.76 5.91
C LEU A 400 -4.22 18.84 5.23
N PRO A 401 -4.65 17.81 4.49
CA PRO A 401 -6.03 17.73 4.03
C PRO A 401 -7.00 17.61 5.23
N PRO A 402 -8.32 17.59 5.00
CA PRO A 402 -9.28 17.12 6.00
C PRO A 402 -9.07 15.61 6.32
N TYR A 403 -9.53 15.15 7.48
CA TYR A 403 -9.68 13.71 7.74
C TYR A 403 -10.93 13.19 7.01
N GLU A 404 -10.80 13.04 5.70
CA GLU A 404 -11.71 12.30 4.84
C GLU A 404 -10.89 11.22 4.14
N VAL A 405 -11.22 9.94 4.37
CA VAL A 405 -10.53 8.82 3.70
C VAL A 405 -11.07 8.72 2.27
N GLN A 406 -10.53 9.56 1.38
CA GLN A 406 -10.83 9.51 -0.04
C GLN A 406 -10.36 8.17 -0.62
N THR A 407 -11.30 7.30 -0.97
CA THR A 407 -11.02 5.99 -1.56
C THR A 407 -11.09 6.08 -3.08
N CYS A 408 -10.01 5.69 -3.75
CA CYS A 408 -10.03 5.33 -5.15
C CYS A 408 -10.86 4.04 -5.28
N GLN A 409 -12.17 4.16 -5.52
CA GLN A 409 -13.03 2.99 -5.74
C GLN A 409 -12.96 2.55 -7.20
N SER A 410 -12.89 1.24 -7.43
CA SER A 410 -13.15 0.66 -8.74
C SER A 410 -14.65 0.80 -9.06
N GLU A 411 -15.04 1.85 -9.77
CA GLU A 411 -16.45 2.14 -10.09
C GLU A 411 -17.07 1.19 -11.13
N THR A 412 -17.15 -0.12 -10.82
CA THR A 412 -18.03 -1.05 -11.54
C THR A 412 -19.52 -0.79 -11.29
N CYS A 413 -19.85 0.18 -10.44
CA CYS A 413 -21.21 0.58 -10.11
C CYS A 413 -21.71 1.85 -10.84
N ASN A 414 -21.00 2.31 -11.89
CA ASN A 414 -21.38 3.51 -12.67
C ASN A 414 -22.00 3.20 -14.05
N LEU A 415 -22.82 2.13 -14.11
CA LEU A 415 -23.77 1.89 -15.20
C LEU A 415 -25.20 1.92 -14.64
N PHE A 416 -25.99 2.89 -15.12
CA PHE A 416 -27.30 3.36 -14.63
C PHE A 416 -27.27 4.19 -13.34
N PRO A 417 -27.88 5.40 -13.35
CA PRO A 417 -27.98 6.24 -12.17
C PRO A 417 -29.06 5.72 -11.21
N LEU A 418 -28.64 5.20 -10.06
CA LEU A 418 -29.50 4.96 -8.90
C LEU A 418 -29.17 6.00 -7.81
N PRO A 419 -30.17 6.52 -7.05
CA PRO A 419 -29.90 7.48 -5.98
C PRO A 419 -29.01 6.90 -4.88
N ASP A 420 -28.21 7.76 -4.25
CA ASP A 420 -27.19 7.42 -3.23
C ASP A 420 -27.76 6.58 -2.07
N GLU A 421 -29.04 6.78 -1.75
CA GLU A 421 -29.84 6.08 -0.75
C GLU A 421 -29.90 4.56 -1.00
N VAL A 422 -29.80 4.11 -2.26
CA VAL A 422 -29.78 2.68 -2.63
C VAL A 422 -28.40 2.06 -2.37
N CYS A 423 -27.32 2.80 -2.63
CA CYS A 423 -25.95 2.34 -2.35
C CYS A 423 -25.74 2.11 -0.85
N ALA A 424 -26.30 2.97 0.00
CA ALA A 424 -26.26 2.80 1.46
C ALA A 424 -26.92 1.49 1.94
N VAL A 425 -27.97 1.00 1.27
CA VAL A 425 -28.63 -0.27 1.59
C VAL A 425 -27.82 -1.48 1.10
N LEU A 426 -27.09 -1.35 -0.01
CA LEU A 426 -26.23 -2.41 -0.55
C LEU A 426 -24.88 -2.55 0.18
N MET A 427 -24.48 -1.57 0.99
CA MET A 427 -23.30 -1.65 1.87
C MET A 427 -23.54 -2.40 3.20
N ILE A 428 -24.70 -3.04 3.38
CA ILE A 428 -24.91 -4.00 4.47
C ILE A 428 -23.99 -5.20 4.27
N ASP A 429 -23.30 -5.61 5.34
CA ASP A 429 -22.23 -6.62 5.40
C ASP A 429 -22.39 -7.78 4.39
N GLN A 430 -21.39 -7.98 3.54
CA GLN A 430 -21.37 -9.04 2.51
C GLN A 430 -21.54 -10.45 3.10
N SER A 431 -21.17 -10.68 4.36
CA SER A 431 -21.40 -11.94 5.07
C SER A 431 -22.86 -12.19 5.43
N ILE A 432 -23.72 -11.17 5.39
CA ILE A 432 -25.18 -11.27 5.53
C ILE A 432 -25.85 -11.37 4.16
N VAL A 433 -25.39 -10.58 3.19
CA VAL A 433 -26.01 -10.49 1.85
C VAL A 433 -25.74 -11.73 1.00
N LEU A 434 -24.51 -12.26 0.99
CA LEU A 434 -24.17 -13.44 0.17
C LEU A 434 -24.99 -14.69 0.52
N PRO A 435 -25.15 -15.11 1.81
CA PRO A 435 -26.00 -16.24 2.15
C PRO A 435 -27.49 -16.05 1.79
N ILE A 436 -27.98 -14.81 1.77
CA ILE A 436 -29.36 -14.51 1.35
C ILE A 436 -29.50 -14.63 -0.17
N LEU A 437 -28.50 -14.18 -0.95
CA LEU A 437 -28.48 -14.34 -2.41
C LEU A 437 -28.29 -15.81 -2.83
N ASP A 438 -27.45 -16.58 -2.14
CA ASP A 438 -27.32 -18.03 -2.34
C ASP A 438 -28.65 -18.75 -2.03
N TYR A 439 -29.31 -18.38 -0.93
CA TYR A 439 -30.60 -18.98 -0.53
C TYR A 439 -31.76 -18.58 -1.46
N LEU A 440 -31.72 -17.39 -2.06
CA LEU A 440 -32.71 -16.94 -3.06
C LEU A 440 -32.40 -17.40 -4.49
N SER A 441 -31.21 -17.95 -4.74
CA SER A 441 -30.83 -18.56 -6.02
C SER A 441 -30.92 -20.09 -6.04
N ASP A 442 -31.22 -20.73 -4.90
CA ASP A 442 -31.73 -22.11 -4.87
C ASP A 442 -33.24 -22.13 -5.24
N PRO A 443 -33.62 -22.66 -6.43
CA PRO A 443 -35.01 -22.73 -6.83
C PRO A 443 -35.84 -23.70 -5.97
N ILE A 444 -35.22 -24.67 -5.30
CA ILE A 444 -35.91 -25.62 -4.42
C ILE A 444 -36.33 -24.93 -3.13
N ALA A 445 -35.44 -24.14 -2.52
CA ALA A 445 -35.77 -23.29 -1.36
C ALA A 445 -36.90 -22.30 -1.69
N LEU A 446 -36.83 -21.65 -2.86
CA LEU A 446 -37.86 -20.72 -3.31
C LEU A 446 -39.23 -21.39 -3.47
N VAL A 447 -39.28 -22.57 -4.12
CA VAL A 447 -40.53 -23.35 -4.28
C VAL A 447 -41.09 -23.81 -2.94
N GLN A 448 -40.25 -24.25 -2.00
CA GLN A 448 -40.70 -24.64 -0.66
C GLN A 448 -41.34 -23.47 0.11
N ILE A 449 -40.83 -22.24 -0.03
CA ILE A 449 -41.41 -21.05 0.61
C ILE A 449 -42.81 -20.72 0.05
N PHE A 450 -43.00 -20.85 -1.27
CA PHE A 450 -44.30 -20.65 -1.90
C PHE A 450 -45.32 -21.76 -1.54
N LEU A 451 -44.88 -23.02 -1.46
CA LEU A 451 -45.75 -24.14 -1.03
C LEU A 451 -46.13 -24.06 0.46
N ALA A 452 -45.23 -23.59 1.32
CA ALA A 452 -45.48 -23.50 2.76
C ALA A 452 -46.50 -22.41 3.17
N ASN A 453 -46.65 -21.35 2.37
CA ASN A 453 -47.47 -20.18 2.71
C ASN A 453 -48.57 -19.82 1.67
N GLY A 454 -48.63 -20.53 0.54
CA GLY A 454 -49.62 -20.30 -0.51
C GLY A 454 -50.71 -21.38 -0.55
N THR A 455 -51.95 -21.02 -0.86
CA THR A 455 -53.04 -21.98 -1.15
C THR A 455 -52.94 -22.51 -2.59
N CYS A 456 -51.81 -23.10 -2.95
CA CYS A 456 -51.56 -23.73 -4.25
C CYS A 456 -51.44 -25.25 -4.02
N SER A 457 -52.12 -26.06 -4.83
CA SER A 457 -52.29 -27.49 -4.56
C SER A 457 -51.09 -28.31 -5.00
N ASP A 458 -50.61 -29.18 -4.11
CA ASP A 458 -49.54 -30.15 -4.36
C ASP A 458 -49.80 -31.06 -5.58
N ASP A 459 -48.81 -31.14 -6.46
CA ASP A 459 -48.38 -32.41 -7.05
C ASP A 459 -46.84 -32.40 -7.15
N SER A 460 -46.19 -32.44 -6.00
CA SER A 460 -44.72 -32.39 -5.85
C SER A 460 -44.03 -33.75 -6.13
N SER A 461 -44.71 -34.68 -6.81
CA SER A 461 -44.31 -36.10 -6.90
C SER A 461 -43.23 -36.42 -7.96
N GLY A 462 -42.32 -35.48 -8.23
CA GLY A 462 -41.16 -35.72 -9.12
C GLY A 462 -40.40 -34.47 -9.57
N ILE A 463 -39.65 -33.82 -8.67
CA ILE A 463 -38.76 -32.68 -9.00
C ILE A 463 -37.30 -33.15 -8.95
N GLU A 464 -36.60 -33.06 -10.09
CA GLU A 464 -35.14 -33.22 -10.19
C GLU A 464 -34.49 -31.93 -10.76
N HIS A 465 -33.17 -31.78 -10.57
CA HIS A 465 -32.42 -30.62 -11.06
C HIS A 465 -32.50 -30.49 -12.59
N GLY A 466 -32.76 -29.26 -13.08
CA GLY A 466 -32.80 -28.93 -14.50
C GLY A 466 -34.18 -29.01 -15.18
N MET A 467 -35.23 -29.38 -14.45
CA MET A 467 -36.61 -29.39 -14.97
C MET A 467 -37.27 -28.01 -14.88
N ILE A 468 -37.98 -27.59 -15.94
CA ILE A 468 -38.82 -26.38 -15.93
C ILE A 468 -40.19 -26.73 -15.32
N TYR A 469 -40.56 -26.07 -14.22
CA TYR A 469 -41.83 -26.27 -13.52
C TYR A 469 -42.72 -25.03 -13.64
N THR A 470 -44.00 -25.22 -13.98
CA THR A 470 -44.95 -24.12 -14.24
C THR A 470 -46.15 -24.22 -13.29
N MET A 471 -46.14 -23.42 -12.22
CA MET A 471 -47.24 -23.37 -11.25
C MET A 471 -48.24 -22.23 -11.56
N VAL A 472 -49.53 -22.47 -11.33
CA VAL A 472 -50.59 -21.47 -11.45
C VAL A 472 -51.24 -21.26 -10.07
N CYS A 473 -50.90 -20.16 -9.40
CA CYS A 473 -51.47 -19.78 -8.10
C CYS A 473 -52.57 -18.73 -8.27
N SER A 474 -53.76 -18.97 -7.71
CA SER A 474 -54.91 -18.07 -7.82
C SER A 474 -54.97 -17.02 -6.70
N GLY A 475 -54.43 -15.82 -6.96
CA GLY A 475 -54.67 -14.61 -6.17
C GLY A 475 -53.85 -14.49 -4.88
N VAL A 476 -52.70 -13.80 -4.95
CA VAL A 476 -51.82 -13.57 -3.79
C VAL A 476 -52.04 -12.18 -3.19
N SER A 477 -53.04 -12.03 -2.33
CA SER A 477 -53.24 -10.81 -1.52
C SER A 477 -52.42 -10.79 -0.23
N GLY A 478 -51.83 -11.92 0.18
CA GLY A 478 -51.11 -12.05 1.46
C GLY A 478 -49.67 -11.54 1.46
N ALA A 479 -48.98 -11.50 0.31
CA ALA A 479 -47.54 -11.22 0.25
C ALA A 479 -47.16 -9.80 0.74
N ALA A 480 -48.07 -8.82 0.61
CA ALA A 480 -47.86 -7.46 1.09
C ALA A 480 -47.60 -7.39 2.61
N GLY A 481 -48.16 -8.31 3.41
CA GLY A 481 -48.01 -8.34 4.86
C GLY A 481 -46.61 -8.76 5.35
N PHE A 482 -45.86 -9.51 4.53
CA PHE A 482 -44.51 -9.95 4.88
C PHE A 482 -43.51 -8.79 4.73
N PHE A 483 -43.56 -8.09 3.60
CA PHE A 483 -42.70 -6.93 3.34
C PHE A 483 -43.07 -5.71 4.19
N SER A 484 -44.34 -5.47 4.51
CA SER A 484 -44.71 -4.34 5.39
C SER A 484 -44.16 -4.50 6.82
N SER A 485 -44.05 -5.74 7.32
CA SER A 485 -43.44 -6.05 8.61
C SER A 485 -41.92 -5.79 8.61
N PHE A 486 -41.25 -6.02 7.47
CA PHE A 486 -39.81 -5.79 7.30
C PHE A 486 -39.51 -4.29 7.11
N VAL A 487 -40.23 -3.61 6.22
CA VAL A 487 -40.08 -2.17 5.92
C VAL A 487 -40.50 -1.29 7.10
N GLY A 488 -41.50 -1.72 7.89
CA GLY A 488 -41.92 -1.05 9.12
C GLY A 488 -40.83 -0.96 10.18
N MET A 489 -39.81 -1.83 10.15
CA MET A 489 -38.65 -1.76 11.04
C MET A 489 -37.65 -0.65 10.66
N PHE A 490 -37.76 -0.10 9.44
CA PHE A 490 -36.89 0.95 8.90
C PHE A 490 -37.62 2.29 8.66
N GLY A 491 -38.87 2.44 9.11
CA GLY A 491 -39.56 3.74 9.22
C GLY A 491 -40.17 4.31 7.93
N ALA A 492 -40.17 3.57 6.82
CA ALA A 492 -40.70 4.02 5.53
C ALA A 492 -42.18 3.64 5.31
N THR A 493 -43.10 4.17 6.11
CA THR A 493 -44.54 3.84 6.04
C THR A 493 -45.31 4.47 4.88
N ASP A 494 -44.91 5.67 4.45
CA ASP A 494 -45.79 6.57 3.69
C ASP A 494 -45.79 6.31 2.16
N TYR A 495 -45.05 5.30 1.68
CA TYR A 495 -44.86 5.01 0.25
C TYR A 495 -45.73 3.86 -0.31
N ILE A 496 -46.54 3.18 0.52
CA ILE A 496 -47.18 1.91 0.14
C ILE A 496 -48.54 2.09 -0.59
N ASP A 497 -49.23 3.22 -0.41
CA ASP A 497 -50.62 3.44 -0.85
C ASP A 497 -50.84 3.61 -2.39
N GLN A 498 -49.85 3.33 -3.26
CA GLN A 498 -49.98 3.47 -4.73
C GLN A 498 -49.41 2.27 -5.55
N ALA A 499 -49.16 1.12 -4.93
CA ALA A 499 -48.37 0.04 -5.52
C ALA A 499 -49.13 -1.09 -6.28
N GLU A 500 -50.08 -0.78 -7.18
CA GLU A 500 -50.81 -1.82 -7.95
C GLU A 500 -50.14 -2.30 -9.26
N PHE A 501 -49.05 -1.66 -9.74
CA PHE A 501 -48.59 -1.85 -11.14
C PHE A 501 -47.16 -2.41 -11.37
N TYR A 502 -46.39 -2.71 -10.32
CA TYR A 502 -44.94 -2.98 -10.48
C TYR A 502 -44.51 -4.45 -10.67
N VAL A 503 -45.38 -5.43 -10.41
CA VAL A 503 -45.01 -6.86 -10.44
C VAL A 503 -44.56 -7.33 -11.83
N THR A 504 -45.22 -6.87 -12.90
CA THR A 504 -44.94 -7.28 -14.28
C THR A 504 -43.55 -6.86 -14.77
N THR A 505 -43.02 -5.74 -14.28
CA THR A 505 -41.76 -5.15 -14.72
C THR A 505 -40.54 -5.97 -14.26
N PHE A 506 -40.62 -6.56 -13.05
CA PHE A 506 -39.51 -7.31 -12.45
C PHE A 506 -39.19 -8.61 -13.22
N GLN A 507 -40.22 -9.29 -13.74
CA GLN A 507 -40.06 -10.55 -14.48
C GLN A 507 -39.31 -10.38 -15.81
N ILE A 508 -39.43 -9.20 -16.44
CA ILE A 508 -38.77 -8.90 -17.71
C ILE A 508 -37.26 -8.71 -17.50
N ALA A 509 -36.86 -7.94 -16.48
CA ALA A 509 -35.46 -7.67 -16.17
C ALA A 509 -34.66 -8.96 -15.90
N PHE A 510 -35.25 -9.92 -15.18
CA PHE A 510 -34.59 -11.19 -14.84
C PHE A 510 -34.25 -12.04 -16.08
N ASN A 511 -35.16 -12.08 -17.06
CA ASN A 511 -34.92 -12.79 -18.33
C ASN A 511 -33.82 -12.12 -19.17
N THR A 512 -33.75 -10.78 -19.18
CA THR A 512 -32.68 -10.03 -19.86
C THR A 512 -31.31 -10.33 -19.23
N VAL A 513 -31.21 -10.28 -17.90
CA VAL A 513 -29.96 -10.61 -17.19
C VAL A 513 -29.51 -12.05 -17.47
N HIS A 514 -30.43 -13.02 -17.47
CA HIS A 514 -30.10 -14.42 -17.75
C HIS A 514 -29.54 -14.62 -19.17
N GLN A 515 -30.10 -13.94 -20.18
CA GLN A 515 -29.58 -13.97 -21.55
C GLN A 515 -28.22 -13.27 -21.68
N SER A 516 -28.01 -12.14 -20.99
CA SER A 516 -26.70 -11.46 -20.95
C SER A 516 -25.60 -12.31 -20.32
N VAL A 517 -25.92 -13.13 -19.30
CA VAL A 517 -24.96 -14.05 -18.68
C VAL A 517 -24.57 -15.20 -19.62
N GLN A 518 -25.53 -15.78 -20.36
CA GLN A 518 -25.19 -16.83 -21.36
C GLN A 518 -24.38 -16.28 -22.54
N ALA A 519 -24.61 -15.04 -22.97
CA ALA A 519 -23.84 -14.40 -24.04
C ALA A 519 -22.37 -14.12 -23.66
N GLY A 520 -22.00 -14.19 -22.37
CA GLY A 520 -20.64 -13.98 -21.89
C GLY A 520 -19.67 -15.14 -22.13
N VAL A 521 -20.14 -16.32 -22.59
CA VAL A 521 -19.33 -17.55 -22.66
C VAL A 521 -19.38 -18.22 -24.04
N GLU A 522 -19.18 -17.46 -25.13
CA GLU A 522 -18.62 -18.00 -26.38
C GLU A 522 -18.13 -16.89 -27.34
N ALA A 523 -16.84 -16.56 -27.26
CA ALA A 523 -16.22 -15.50 -28.07
C ALA A 523 -15.49 -16.05 -29.33
N VAL A 524 -16.25 -16.63 -30.28
CA VAL A 524 -15.73 -16.96 -31.63
C VAL A 524 -16.76 -16.59 -32.70
N THR A 525 -16.53 -15.48 -33.41
CA THR A 525 -17.18 -15.21 -34.70
C THR A 525 -16.43 -15.91 -35.83
N PRO A 526 -17.12 -16.22 -36.93
CA PRO A 526 -16.72 -15.56 -38.18
C PRO A 526 -17.91 -15.06 -39.03
N GLU A 527 -17.60 -14.13 -39.94
CA GLU A 527 -18.40 -13.71 -41.11
C GLU A 527 -19.77 -13.02 -40.80
N MET A 528 -19.90 -11.69 -40.98
CA MET A 528 -20.02 -10.95 -42.25
C MET A 528 -21.33 -11.19 -43.02
N CYS A 529 -22.36 -10.36 -42.76
CA CYS A 529 -22.95 -9.40 -43.73
C CYS A 529 -24.27 -8.76 -43.25
N PRO A 530 -24.72 -7.62 -43.83
CA PRO A 530 -25.94 -6.91 -43.45
C PRO A 530 -27.14 -7.15 -44.40
N ASP A 531 -28.26 -6.49 -44.07
CA ASP A 531 -29.44 -6.15 -44.88
C ASP A 531 -30.50 -7.21 -45.25
N TRP A 532 -31.69 -6.99 -44.64
CA TRP A 532 -33.07 -7.15 -45.16
C TRP A 532 -33.58 -8.54 -45.60
N VAL A 533 -34.65 -9.00 -44.94
CA VAL A 533 -36.02 -9.26 -45.49
C VAL A 533 -36.89 -9.87 -44.37
N ALA A 534 -38.22 -9.90 -44.54
CA ALA A 534 -39.21 -10.34 -43.54
C ALA A 534 -39.92 -11.66 -43.93
N GLU A 535 -40.94 -12.01 -43.15
CA GLU A 535 -41.96 -13.06 -43.34
C GLU A 535 -41.63 -14.50 -42.90
N ASP A 536 -42.72 -15.20 -42.60
CA ASP A 536 -42.88 -16.46 -41.86
C ASP A 536 -42.14 -17.69 -42.44
N VAL A 537 -41.89 -18.69 -41.57
CA VAL A 537 -42.46 -20.04 -41.76
C VAL A 537 -42.42 -20.86 -40.46
N THR A 538 -43.33 -21.84 -40.33
CA THR A 538 -43.59 -22.64 -39.13
C THR A 538 -42.97 -24.06 -39.20
N THR A 539 -43.00 -24.79 -38.07
CA THR A 539 -42.91 -26.28 -37.95
C THR A 539 -41.54 -26.95 -38.28
N THR A 540 -41.10 -28.08 -37.68
CA THR A 540 -41.62 -28.95 -36.59
C THR A 540 -40.50 -29.86 -36.02
N ALA A 541 -40.63 -30.23 -34.74
CA ALA A 541 -40.32 -31.55 -34.10
C ALA A 541 -38.99 -32.30 -34.36
N SER A 542 -38.33 -32.70 -33.25
CA SER A 542 -37.97 -34.06 -32.78
C SER A 542 -37.62 -35.22 -33.76
N PRO A 543 -36.84 -36.25 -33.35
CA PRO A 543 -36.70 -36.80 -31.98
C PRO A 543 -36.02 -35.89 -30.94
#